data_AF-A0A7V2LWD9-F1
#
_entry.id   AF-A0A7V2LWD9-F1
#
_cell.length_a   1.000
_cell.length_b   1.000
_cell.length_c   1.000
_cell.angle_alpha   90.00
_cell.angle_beta   90.00
_cell.angle_gamma   90.00
#
_symmetry.space_group_name_H-M   'P 1'
#
loop_
_entity.id
_entity.type
_entity.pdbx_description
1 polymer ?
#
loop_
_entity_poly.entity_id
_entity_poly.type
_entity_poly.pdbx_seq_one_letter_code
_entity_poly.pdbx_strand_id
1 'polypeptide(L)'
;MAERVLTGQLGQISLWAVCGMLLALPVNLFILWWEARQGRVLQSEVLLADTAHTRTDVFITISVIVALVGVRLGAVWLDPLAAVVVVGFILRAAWGIVSEAARYLADTRVVDHDSVVRLAQEVPEVQLVHRVRSRRKSGAAFVDLYVKVSPEMSTEQAHAIATEVEKRLRQQCRGWPTPSCTSSLPMPRIPFPPGSKRCCGAPHRRWVGVGPA
;
A
#
# COMPACT_ATOMS: atom_id res chain seq x y z
N MET A 1 -7.70 28.47 -23.10
CA MET A 1 -8.26 27.38 -23.94
C MET A 1 -9.22 27.93 -24.99
N ALA A 2 -10.16 28.82 -24.64
CA ALA A 2 -11.08 29.46 -25.60
C ALA A 2 -10.39 30.29 -26.70
N GLU A 3 -9.33 31.05 -26.40
CA GLU A 3 -8.63 31.85 -27.41
C GLU A 3 -7.93 31.02 -28.50
N ARG A 4 -7.47 29.80 -28.20
CA ARG A 4 -6.77 28.94 -29.17
C ARG A 4 -7.70 28.33 -30.22
N VAL A 5 -8.98 28.15 -29.89
CA VAL A 5 -10.00 27.63 -30.81
C VAL A 5 -10.51 28.72 -31.76
N LEU A 6 -10.50 29.98 -31.33
CA LEU A 6 -11.02 31.14 -32.08
C LEU A 6 -9.99 31.81 -33.01
N THR A 7 -8.68 31.66 -32.76
CA THR A 7 -7.64 32.39 -33.51
C THR A 7 -7.01 31.64 -34.69
N GLY A 8 -7.37 30.37 -34.93
CA GLY A 8 -6.92 29.64 -36.13
C GLY A 8 -5.39 29.49 -36.27
N GLN A 9 -4.60 29.83 -35.23
CA GLN A 9 -3.20 29.48 -35.17
C GLN A 9 -3.12 27.99 -34.84
N LEU A 10 -3.16 27.16 -35.89
CA LEU A 10 -2.60 25.82 -35.87
C LEU A 10 -1.15 25.98 -35.41
N GLY A 11 -0.93 25.86 -34.10
CA GLY A 11 0.41 25.91 -33.52
C GLY A 11 1.25 24.94 -34.32
N GLN A 12 2.33 25.43 -34.94
CA GLN A 12 3.24 24.61 -35.72
C GLN A 12 3.53 23.36 -34.90
N ILE A 13 3.08 22.20 -35.39
CA ILE A 13 3.41 20.92 -34.77
C ILE A 13 4.93 20.86 -34.79
N SER A 14 5.56 21.17 -33.67
CA SER A 14 7.00 21.26 -33.58
C SER A 14 7.53 19.87 -33.87
N LEU A 15 8.43 19.75 -34.84
CA LEU A 15 9.08 18.48 -35.20
C LEU A 15 9.65 17.80 -33.94
N TRP A 16 10.13 18.60 -32.99
CA TRP A 16 10.60 18.15 -31.68
C TRP A 16 9.55 17.43 -30.84
N ALA A 17 8.28 17.86 -30.86
CA ALA A 17 7.21 17.20 -30.12
C ALA A 17 6.89 15.81 -30.71
N VAL A 18 6.88 15.70 -32.04
CA VAL A 18 6.67 14.42 -32.74
C VAL A 18 7.84 13.46 -32.47
N CYS A 19 9.07 13.94 -32.59
CA CYS A 19 10.26 13.17 -32.26
C CYS A 19 10.26 12.72 -30.78
N GLY A 20 9.85 13.59 -29.87
CA GLY A 20 9.71 13.27 -28.46
C GLY A 20 8.71 12.15 -28.21
N MET A 21 7.53 12.18 -28.83
CA MET A 21 6.52 11.12 -28.70
C MET A 21 6.97 9.79 -29.34
N LEU A 22 7.59 9.86 -30.52
CA LEU A 22 8.13 8.68 -31.20
C LEU A 22 9.26 8.01 -30.41
N LEU A 23 10.00 8.76 -29.58
CA LEU A 23 11.01 8.23 -28.69
C LEU A 23 10.43 7.76 -27.34
N ALA A 24 9.44 8.48 -26.80
CA ALA A 24 8.81 8.13 -25.53
C ALA A 24 8.03 6.80 -25.60
N LEU A 25 7.32 6.54 -26.70
CA LEU A 25 6.56 5.29 -26.87
C LEU A 25 7.42 4.03 -26.74
N PRO A 26 8.51 3.83 -27.51
CA PRO A 26 9.34 2.63 -27.39
C PRO A 26 10.05 2.53 -26.04
N VAL A 27 10.43 3.65 -25.43
CA VAL A 27 11.01 3.66 -24.07
C VAL A 27 10.00 3.16 -23.05
N ASN A 28 8.77 3.69 -23.05
CA ASN A 28 7.70 3.24 -22.15
C ASN A 28 7.33 1.78 -22.40
N LEU A 29 7.34 1.33 -23.66
CA LEU A 29 7.09 -0.08 -24.01
C LEU A 29 8.20 -0.99 -23.46
N PHE A 30 9.46 -0.55 -23.54
CA PHE A 30 10.61 -1.29 -23.01
C PHE A 30 10.56 -1.38 -21.48
N ILE A 31 10.28 -0.28 -20.80
CA ILE A 31 10.10 -0.23 -19.34
C ILE A 31 8.97 -1.18 -18.93
N LEU A 32 7.82 -1.09 -19.61
CA LEU A 32 6.67 -1.96 -19.35
C LEU A 32 7.02 -3.45 -19.48
N TRP A 33 7.75 -3.81 -20.53
CA TRP A 33 8.19 -5.20 -20.76
C TRP A 33 9.15 -5.65 -19.66
N TRP A 34 10.09 -4.79 -19.27
CA TRP A 34 11.07 -5.06 -18.23
C TRP A 34 10.42 -5.24 -16.86
N GLU A 35 9.56 -4.31 -16.44
CA GLU A 35 8.80 -4.36 -15.18
C GLU A 35 7.89 -5.58 -15.12
N ALA A 36 7.16 -5.88 -16.21
CA ALA A 36 6.30 -7.05 -16.26
C ALA A 36 7.09 -8.35 -16.12
N ARG A 37 8.28 -8.43 -16.75
CA ARG A 37 9.15 -9.61 -16.67
C ARG A 37 9.73 -9.75 -15.27
N GLN A 38 10.33 -8.71 -14.73
CA GLN A 38 10.94 -8.73 -13.41
C GLN A 38 9.88 -8.91 -12.30
N GLY A 39 8.69 -8.34 -12.46
CA GLY A 39 7.60 -8.46 -11.48
C GLY A 39 7.10 -9.89 -11.35
N ARG A 40 7.06 -10.64 -12.46
CA ARG A 40 6.73 -12.07 -12.46
C ARG A 40 7.86 -12.93 -11.88
N VAL A 41 9.11 -12.63 -12.24
CA VAL A 41 10.28 -13.38 -11.75
C VAL A 41 10.46 -13.19 -10.23
N LEU A 42 10.27 -11.96 -9.73
CA LEU A 42 10.46 -11.60 -8.33
C LEU A 42 9.20 -11.77 -7.48
N GLN A 43 8.05 -12.14 -8.08
CA GLN A 43 6.75 -12.23 -7.40
C GLN A 43 6.41 -10.96 -6.60
N SER A 44 6.75 -9.79 -7.14
CA SER A 44 6.60 -8.51 -6.44
C SER A 44 5.28 -7.83 -6.81
N GLU A 45 4.36 -7.75 -5.86
CA GLU A 45 3.08 -7.04 -6.02
C GLU A 45 3.29 -5.55 -6.34
N VAL A 46 4.34 -4.93 -5.80
CA VAL A 46 4.68 -3.52 -6.05
C VAL A 46 5.07 -3.31 -7.51
N LEU A 47 5.92 -4.19 -8.05
CA LEU A 47 6.40 -4.06 -9.43
C LEU A 47 5.30 -4.40 -10.46
N LEU A 48 4.40 -5.32 -10.11
CA LEU A 48 3.22 -5.63 -10.91
C LEU A 48 2.19 -4.50 -10.90
N ALA A 49 2.03 -3.79 -9.79
CA ALA A 49 1.19 -2.59 -9.72
C ALA A 49 1.74 -1.47 -10.60
N ASP A 50 3.06 -1.25 -10.58
CA ASP A 50 3.75 -0.26 -11.41
C ASP A 50 3.57 -0.58 -12.91
N THR A 51 3.71 -1.86 -13.27
CA THR A 51 3.43 -2.35 -14.64
C THR A 51 2.03 -1.93 -15.13
N ALA A 52 1.01 -1.96 -14.27
CA ALA A 52 -0.36 -1.58 -14.64
C ALA A 52 -0.49 -0.06 -14.89
N HIS A 53 0.28 0.76 -14.16
CA HIS A 53 0.39 2.19 -14.40
C HIS A 53 1.05 2.46 -15.76
N THR A 54 2.22 1.88 -16.01
CA THR A 54 2.98 2.03 -17.26
C THR A 54 2.16 1.58 -18.49
N ARG A 55 1.29 0.57 -18.37
CA ARG A 55 0.34 0.19 -19.46
C ARG A 55 -0.59 1.32 -19.84
N THR A 56 -1.13 2.03 -18.85
CA THR A 56 -2.08 3.12 -19.07
C THR A 56 -1.41 4.26 -19.81
N ASP A 57 -0.15 4.58 -19.48
CA ASP A 57 0.63 5.62 -20.16
C ASP A 57 0.93 5.27 -21.62
N VAL A 58 1.20 3.99 -21.91
CA VAL A 58 1.33 3.51 -23.29
C VAL A 58 0.03 3.70 -24.08
N PHE A 59 -1.13 3.36 -23.50
CA PHE A 59 -2.43 3.58 -24.15
C PHE A 59 -2.71 5.06 -24.41
N ILE A 60 -2.38 5.94 -23.46
CA ILE A 60 -2.53 7.40 -23.62
C ILE A 60 -1.64 7.89 -24.76
N THR A 61 -0.36 7.48 -24.78
CA THR A 61 0.61 7.87 -25.82
C THR A 61 0.15 7.42 -27.21
N ILE A 62 -0.34 6.18 -27.35
CA ILE A 62 -0.89 5.67 -28.62
C ILE A 62 -2.11 6.49 -29.05
N SER A 63 -3.01 6.82 -28.12
CA SER A 63 -4.21 7.61 -28.41
C SER A 63 -3.87 8.99 -28.97
N VAL A 64 -2.86 9.66 -28.42
CA VAL A 64 -2.37 10.96 -28.92
C VAL A 64 -1.73 10.83 -30.31
N ILE A 65 -0.95 9.78 -30.56
CA ILE A 65 -0.36 9.52 -31.89
C ILE A 65 -1.45 9.32 -32.94
N VAL A 66 -2.49 8.53 -32.63
CA VAL A 66 -3.63 8.29 -33.54
C VAL A 66 -4.36 9.60 -33.84
N ALA A 67 -4.60 10.44 -32.83
CA ALA A 67 -5.21 11.75 -33.01
C ALA A 67 -4.38 12.66 -33.93
N LEU A 68 -3.06 12.70 -33.73
CA LEU A 68 -2.14 13.50 -34.53
C LEU A 68 -2.13 13.07 -35.99
N VAL A 69 -2.12 11.75 -36.25
CA VAL A 69 -2.23 11.19 -37.60
C VAL A 69 -3.60 11.54 -38.22
N GLY A 70 -4.67 11.44 -37.45
CA GLY A 70 -6.03 11.77 -37.91
C GLY A 70 -6.20 13.25 -38.30
N VAL A 71 -5.61 14.17 -37.54
CA VAL A 71 -5.58 15.61 -37.89
C VAL A 71 -4.84 15.82 -39.21
N ARG A 72 -3.73 15.10 -39.45
CA ARG A 72 -2.97 15.18 -40.71
C ARG A 72 -3.76 14.67 -41.92
N LEU A 73 -4.72 13.76 -41.71
CA LEU A 73 -5.63 13.26 -42.74
C LEU A 73 -6.85 14.18 -42.98
N GLY A 74 -6.90 15.35 -42.34
CA GLY A 74 -7.95 16.35 -42.52
C GLY A 74 -9.09 16.28 -41.51
N ALA A 75 -9.06 15.35 -40.55
CA ALA A 75 -10.05 15.25 -39.48
C ALA A 75 -9.66 16.16 -38.29
N VAL A 76 -9.83 17.47 -38.47
CA VAL A 76 -9.47 18.52 -37.48
C VAL A 76 -10.21 18.36 -36.14
N TRP A 77 -11.39 17.73 -36.15
CA TRP A 77 -12.19 17.45 -34.95
C TRP A 77 -11.59 16.38 -34.03
N LEU A 78 -10.60 15.60 -34.50
CA LEU A 78 -9.95 14.57 -33.69
C LEU A 78 -9.03 15.16 -32.62
N ASP A 79 -8.46 16.35 -32.82
CA ASP A 79 -7.59 17.01 -31.84
C ASP A 79 -8.34 17.37 -30.52
N PRO A 80 -9.46 18.12 -30.56
CA PRO A 80 -10.23 18.41 -29.35
C PRO A 80 -10.85 17.14 -28.74
N LEU A 81 -11.26 16.17 -29.56
CA LEU A 81 -11.77 14.89 -29.05
C LEU A 81 -10.69 14.13 -28.28
N ALA A 82 -9.48 14.03 -28.83
CA ALA A 82 -8.36 13.39 -28.17
C ALA A 82 -7.97 14.11 -26.88
N ALA A 83 -7.98 15.44 -26.87
CA ALA A 83 -7.75 16.21 -25.65
C ALA A 83 -8.76 15.86 -24.55
N VAL A 84 -10.05 15.78 -24.87
CA VAL A 84 -11.10 15.38 -23.91
C VAL A 84 -10.89 13.96 -23.41
N VAL A 85 -10.55 13.03 -24.30
CA VAL A 85 -10.28 11.63 -23.95
C VAL A 85 -9.08 11.55 -22.99
N VAL A 86 -7.97 12.22 -23.30
CA VAL A 86 -6.76 12.26 -22.44
C VAL A 86 -7.10 12.83 -21.07
N VAL A 87 -7.83 13.95 -21.01
CA VAL A 87 -8.27 14.54 -19.74
C VAL A 87 -9.13 13.56 -18.94
N GLY A 88 -10.04 12.83 -19.59
CA GLY A 88 -10.84 11.79 -18.94
C GLY A 88 -9.99 10.67 -18.33
N PHE A 89 -8.97 10.20 -19.05
CA PHE A 89 -8.02 9.20 -18.52
C PHE A 89 -7.25 9.72 -17.31
N ILE A 90 -6.74 10.96 -17.37
CA ILE A 90 -6.01 11.59 -16.26
C ILE A 90 -6.91 11.72 -15.03
N LEU A 91 -8.15 12.19 -15.20
CA LEU A 91 -9.11 12.31 -14.10
C LEU A 91 -9.42 10.96 -13.47
N ARG A 92 -9.59 9.91 -14.27
CA ARG A 92 -9.84 8.55 -13.76
C ARG A 92 -8.64 8.01 -13.00
N ALA A 93 -7.42 8.23 -13.49
CA ALA A 93 -6.20 7.83 -12.80
C ALA A 93 -6.03 8.59 -11.47
N ALA A 94 -6.23 9.91 -11.49
CA ALA A 94 -6.19 10.75 -10.29
C ALA A 94 -7.22 10.32 -9.25
N TRP A 95 -8.46 10.02 -9.67
CA TRP A 95 -9.50 9.50 -8.76
C TRP A 95 -9.09 8.18 -8.11
N GLY A 96 -8.47 7.27 -8.88
CA GLY A 96 -7.92 6.03 -8.37
C GLY A 96 -6.91 6.28 -7.24
N ILE A 97 -5.90 7.12 -7.52
CA ILE A 97 -4.84 7.47 -6.55
C ILE A 97 -5.42 8.11 -5.30
N VAL A 98 -6.30 9.11 -5.46
CA VAL A 98 -6.92 9.81 -4.33
C VAL A 98 -7.76 8.85 -3.49
N SER A 99 -8.55 7.98 -4.12
CA SER A 99 -9.39 7.01 -3.41
C SER A 99 -8.56 5.99 -2.63
N GLU A 100 -7.42 5.56 -3.19
CA GLU A 100 -6.51 4.64 -2.54
C GLU A 100 -5.77 5.31 -1.38
N ALA A 101 -5.22 6.51 -1.59
CA ALA A 101 -4.64 7.31 -0.54
C ALA A 101 -5.66 7.56 0.59
N ALA A 102 -6.90 7.91 0.27
CA ALA A 102 -7.97 8.10 1.24
C ALA A 102 -8.23 6.81 2.05
N ARG A 103 -8.26 5.64 1.42
CA ARG A 103 -8.39 4.35 2.13
C ARG A 103 -7.22 4.06 3.07
N TYR A 104 -5.99 4.39 2.67
CA TYR A 104 -4.81 4.24 3.51
C TYR A 104 -4.83 5.22 4.70
N LEU A 105 -5.18 6.49 4.47
CA LEU A 105 -5.31 7.49 5.53
C LEU A 105 -6.49 7.19 6.47
N ALA A 106 -7.57 6.60 5.96
CA ALA A 106 -8.73 6.18 6.75
C ALA A 106 -8.45 4.94 7.63
N ASP A 107 -7.21 4.43 7.66
CA ASP A 107 -6.75 3.28 8.46
C ASP A 107 -7.73 2.10 8.30
N THR A 108 -8.06 1.78 7.03
CA THR A 108 -9.05 0.75 6.69
C THR A 108 -8.66 -0.55 7.38
N ARG A 109 -9.44 -0.93 8.40
CA ARG A 109 -9.19 -2.10 9.23
C ARG A 109 -9.14 -3.33 8.34
N VAL A 110 -8.01 -4.03 8.41
CA VAL A 110 -7.75 -5.23 7.61
C VAL A 110 -8.50 -6.42 8.18
N VAL A 111 -8.92 -6.30 9.44
CA VAL A 111 -9.49 -7.36 10.26
C VAL A 111 -10.68 -6.79 10.98
N ASP A 112 -11.78 -7.55 10.99
CA ASP A 112 -12.95 -7.19 11.74
C ASP A 112 -12.61 -7.09 13.23
N HIS A 113 -12.84 -5.91 13.81
CA HIS A 113 -12.52 -5.60 15.19
C HIS A 113 -13.26 -6.56 16.14
N ASP A 114 -14.53 -6.80 15.86
CA ASP A 114 -15.40 -7.57 16.75
C ASP A 114 -15.03 -9.06 16.73
N SER A 115 -14.62 -9.58 15.57
CA SER A 115 -14.08 -10.92 15.44
C SER A 115 -12.83 -11.13 16.30
N VAL A 116 -11.87 -10.19 16.27
CA VAL A 116 -10.64 -10.27 17.09
C VAL A 116 -10.96 -10.19 18.58
N VAL A 117 -11.85 -9.28 18.98
CA VAL A 117 -12.27 -9.11 20.37
C VAL A 117 -12.91 -10.40 20.89
N ARG A 118 -13.85 -10.99 20.14
CA ARG A 118 -14.53 -12.24 20.52
C ARG A 118 -13.52 -13.37 20.71
N LEU A 119 -12.63 -13.56 19.74
CA LEU A 119 -11.60 -14.61 19.79
C LEU A 119 -10.66 -14.47 20.98
N ALA A 120 -10.25 -13.25 21.31
CA ALA A 120 -9.38 -13.00 22.45
C ALA A 120 -10.13 -13.16 23.79
N GLN A 121 -11.43 -12.85 23.85
CA GLN A 121 -12.26 -13.04 25.04
C GLN A 121 -12.66 -14.51 25.30
N GLU A 122 -12.55 -15.39 24.30
CA GLU A 122 -12.74 -16.84 24.49
C GLU A 122 -11.60 -17.52 25.26
N VAL A 123 -10.48 -16.82 25.48
CA VAL A 123 -9.39 -17.34 26.32
C VAL A 123 -9.78 -17.16 27.79
N PRO A 124 -9.72 -18.23 28.60
CA PRO A 124 -10.00 -18.14 30.04
C PRO A 124 -9.16 -17.05 30.70
N GLU A 125 -9.70 -16.40 31.72
CA GLU A 125 -9.01 -15.36 32.53
C GLU A 125 -8.79 -14.00 31.82
N VAL A 126 -9.19 -13.87 30.55
CA VAL A 126 -9.29 -12.57 29.87
C VAL A 126 -10.53 -11.83 30.35
N GLN A 127 -10.34 -10.73 31.07
CA GLN A 127 -11.46 -9.92 31.59
C GLN A 127 -12.00 -8.96 30.54
N LEU A 128 -11.11 -8.32 29.77
CA LEU A 128 -11.49 -7.31 28.80
C LEU A 128 -10.43 -7.15 27.71
N VAL A 129 -10.87 -6.95 26.48
CA VAL A 129 -10.00 -6.63 25.33
C VAL A 129 -10.37 -5.25 24.83
N HIS A 130 -9.37 -4.38 24.66
CA HIS A 130 -9.60 -3.02 24.16
C HIS A 130 -8.46 -2.57 23.25
N ARG A 131 -8.72 -1.47 22.52
CA ARG A 131 -7.76 -0.80 21.64
C ARG A 131 -7.12 -1.76 20.61
N VAL A 132 -7.96 -2.55 19.96
CA VAL A 132 -7.55 -3.44 18.87
C VAL A 132 -7.21 -2.58 17.64
N ARG A 133 -6.00 -2.74 17.13
CA ARG A 133 -5.50 -2.08 15.92
C ARG A 133 -4.98 -3.15 14.97
N SER A 134 -5.40 -3.09 13.71
CA SER A 134 -4.92 -3.98 12.65
C SER A 134 -4.19 -3.18 11.58
N ARG A 135 -3.03 -3.63 11.12
CA ARG A 135 -2.29 -3.02 10.01
C ARG A 135 -1.91 -4.08 8.97
N ARG A 136 -1.97 -3.75 7.68
CA ARG A 136 -1.45 -4.61 6.61
C ARG A 136 -0.08 -4.12 6.20
N LYS A 137 0.89 -5.03 6.10
CA LYS A 137 2.23 -4.75 5.59
C LYS A 137 2.72 -5.93 4.76
N SER A 138 2.92 -5.70 3.45
CA SER A 138 3.58 -6.65 2.54
C SER A 138 3.05 -8.09 2.63
N GLY A 139 1.75 -8.27 2.36
CA GLY A 139 1.07 -9.56 2.50
C GLY A 139 0.65 -9.89 3.93
N ALA A 140 1.44 -9.53 4.94
CA ALA A 140 1.14 -9.85 6.34
C ALA A 140 0.11 -8.89 6.97
N ALA A 141 -0.73 -9.41 7.86
CA ALA A 141 -1.54 -8.60 8.76
C ALA A 141 -0.94 -8.64 10.18
N PHE A 142 -0.90 -7.49 10.82
CA PHE A 142 -0.41 -7.29 12.18
C PHE A 142 -1.57 -6.82 13.03
N VAL A 143 -1.75 -7.42 14.21
CA VAL A 143 -2.74 -6.97 15.18
C VAL A 143 -2.07 -6.66 16.51
N ASP A 144 -2.35 -5.45 17.00
CA ASP A 144 -2.02 -5.01 18.34
C ASP A 144 -3.32 -4.92 19.15
N LEU A 145 -3.35 -5.51 20.34
CA LEU A 145 -4.51 -5.48 21.22
C LEU A 145 -4.07 -5.43 22.69
N TYR A 146 -4.91 -4.86 23.56
CA TYR A 146 -4.67 -4.81 24.99
C TYR A 146 -5.61 -5.77 25.71
N VAL A 147 -5.03 -6.73 26.43
CA VAL A 147 -5.76 -7.70 27.25
C VAL A 147 -5.68 -7.28 28.71
N LYS A 148 -6.81 -7.20 29.38
CA LYS A 148 -6.90 -7.01 30.83
C LYS A 148 -7.03 -8.38 31.50
N VAL A 149 -6.13 -8.66 32.43
CA VAL A 149 -6.09 -9.87 33.27
C VAL A 149 -6.21 -9.48 34.74
N SER A 150 -6.41 -10.47 35.62
CA SER A 150 -6.51 -10.24 37.07
C SER A 150 -5.22 -9.60 37.63
N PRO A 151 -5.30 -8.58 38.50
CA PRO A 151 -4.12 -7.97 39.13
C PRO A 151 -3.41 -8.89 40.13
N GLU A 152 -4.09 -9.95 40.60
CA GLU A 152 -3.54 -10.93 41.54
C GLU A 152 -2.66 -11.98 40.85
N MET A 153 -2.64 -11.96 39.51
CA MET A 153 -1.95 -12.92 38.68
C MET A 153 -0.45 -12.62 38.58
N SER A 154 0.37 -13.66 38.54
CA SER A 154 1.81 -13.51 38.32
C SER A 154 2.12 -13.07 36.88
N THR A 155 3.25 -12.41 36.67
CA THR A 155 3.70 -12.00 35.32
C THR A 155 3.85 -13.20 34.38
N GLU A 156 4.19 -14.38 34.92
CA GLU A 156 4.33 -15.62 34.15
C GLU A 156 2.98 -16.13 33.66
N GLN A 157 1.96 -16.12 34.53
CA GLN A 157 0.59 -16.48 34.18
C GLN A 157 0.01 -15.50 33.15
N ALA A 158 0.22 -14.20 33.32
CA ALA A 158 -0.19 -13.19 32.35
C ALA A 158 0.48 -13.40 30.98
N HIS A 159 1.76 -13.80 30.96
CA HIS A 159 2.46 -14.12 29.72
C HIS A 159 1.92 -15.40 29.05
N ALA A 160 1.56 -16.42 29.83
CA ALA A 160 0.94 -17.64 29.33
C ALA A 160 -0.41 -17.33 28.65
N ILE A 161 -1.25 -16.49 29.26
CA ILE A 161 -2.52 -16.04 28.66
C ILE A 161 -2.28 -15.28 27.36
N ALA A 162 -1.33 -14.33 27.35
CA ALA A 162 -1.00 -13.58 26.15
C ALA A 162 -0.53 -14.51 25.00
N THR A 163 0.24 -15.55 25.34
CA THR A 163 0.70 -16.57 24.38
C THR A 163 -0.46 -17.40 23.84
N GLU A 164 -1.44 -17.76 24.69
CA GLU A 164 -2.62 -18.49 24.26
C GLU A 164 -3.53 -17.65 23.36
N VAL A 165 -3.73 -16.37 23.69
CA VAL A 165 -4.46 -15.41 22.83
C VAL A 165 -3.77 -15.29 21.47
N GLU A 166 -2.43 -15.13 21.43
CA GLU A 166 -1.67 -15.07 20.18
C GLU A 166 -1.87 -16.34 19.34
N LYS A 167 -1.75 -17.52 19.97
CA LYS A 167 -1.91 -18.81 19.31
C LYS A 167 -3.30 -18.97 18.71
N ARG A 168 -4.36 -18.63 19.44
CA ARG A 168 -5.74 -18.71 18.98
C ARG A 168 -5.99 -17.79 17.78
N LEU A 169 -5.56 -16.53 17.89
CA LEU A 169 -5.67 -15.57 16.79
C LEU A 169 -4.94 -16.07 15.54
N ARG A 170 -3.74 -16.66 15.70
CA ARG A 170 -2.98 -17.23 14.58
C ARG A 170 -3.64 -18.45 13.93
N GLN A 171 -4.36 -19.26 14.71
CA GLN A 171 -5.05 -20.46 14.23
C GLN A 171 -6.36 -20.16 13.50
N GLN A 172 -7.16 -19.21 13.99
CA GLN A 172 -8.39 -18.79 13.29
C GLN A 172 -8.06 -17.97 12.04
N CYS A 173 -7.01 -17.15 12.10
CA CYS A 173 -6.52 -16.34 10.97
C CYS A 173 -5.53 -17.10 10.07
N ARG A 174 -5.87 -18.34 9.67
CA ARG A 174 -5.05 -19.25 8.85
C ARG A 174 -4.60 -18.72 7.47
N GLY A 175 -5.06 -17.53 7.07
CA GLY A 175 -4.68 -16.87 5.81
C GLY A 175 -3.70 -15.71 5.96
N TRP A 176 -3.06 -15.53 7.13
CA TRP A 176 -2.18 -14.38 7.37
C TRP A 176 -0.73 -14.76 7.06
N PRO A 177 -0.09 -14.11 6.08
CA PRO A 177 1.34 -14.23 5.87
C PRO A 177 2.04 -13.83 7.15
N THR A 178 2.71 -14.78 7.78
CA THR A 178 3.56 -14.48 8.93
C THR A 178 4.78 -13.73 8.41
N PRO A 179 5.27 -12.67 9.07
CA PRO A 179 6.64 -12.26 8.86
C PRO A 179 7.51 -13.46 9.23
N SER A 180 8.13 -14.09 8.23
CA SER A 180 9.22 -15.01 8.45
C SER A 180 10.30 -14.24 9.19
N CYS A 181 10.48 -14.52 10.48
CA CYS A 181 11.62 -14.04 11.27
C CYS A 181 12.91 -14.68 10.73
N THR A 182 13.34 -14.23 9.55
CA THR A 182 14.56 -14.68 8.88
C THR A 182 15.35 -13.48 8.38
N SER A 183 15.30 -12.33 9.07
CA SER A 183 16.15 -11.18 8.77
C SER A 183 17.03 -10.84 9.97
N SER A 184 18.31 -11.17 9.82
CA SER A 184 19.48 -10.92 10.66
C SER A 184 19.87 -9.42 10.76
N LEU A 185 18.90 -8.51 10.87
CA LEU A 185 19.19 -7.08 10.98
C LEU A 185 19.18 -6.62 12.45
N PRO A 186 20.23 -5.90 12.91
CA PRO A 186 20.30 -5.41 14.28
C PRO A 186 19.26 -4.30 14.54
N MET A 187 18.55 -4.42 15.66
CA MET A 187 17.58 -3.42 16.13
C MET A 187 18.26 -2.09 16.48
N PRO A 188 17.65 -0.92 16.16
CA PRO A 188 18.16 0.38 16.58
C PRO A 188 18.04 0.56 18.09
N ARG A 189 19.11 1.07 18.74
CA ARG A 189 19.13 1.38 20.17
C ARG A 189 18.36 2.67 20.45
N ILE A 190 17.26 2.56 21.17
CA ILE A 190 16.50 3.70 21.69
C ILE A 190 16.93 3.92 23.16
N PRO A 191 17.20 5.15 23.63
CA PRO A 191 17.61 5.41 25.00
C PRO A 191 16.47 5.09 26.00
N PHE A 192 16.79 4.37 27.08
CA PHE A 192 15.86 4.05 28.17
C PHE A 192 15.64 5.25 29.10
N PRO A 193 14.41 5.46 29.64
CA PRO A 193 14.17 6.41 30.72
C PRO A 193 14.83 5.97 32.04
N PRO A 194 15.26 6.91 32.91
CA PRO A 194 15.98 6.60 34.15
C PRO A 194 15.03 5.97 35.20
N GLY A 195 15.40 4.80 35.73
CA GLY A 195 14.66 4.11 36.80
C GLY A 195 14.46 2.60 36.61
N SER A 196 14.77 2.03 35.44
CA SER A 196 14.63 0.59 35.19
C SER A 196 15.86 -0.21 35.67
N LYS A 197 15.67 -1.18 36.58
CA LYS A 197 16.74 -2.14 36.94
C LYS A 197 17.03 -3.07 35.76
N ARG A 198 18.33 -3.28 35.49
CA ARG A 198 18.84 -4.26 34.52
C ARG A 198 18.57 -5.68 35.03
N CYS A 199 17.65 -6.41 34.42
CA CYS A 199 17.66 -7.87 34.53
C CYS A 199 18.62 -8.43 33.47
N CYS A 200 19.87 -8.71 33.84
CA CYS A 200 20.74 -9.53 33.00
C CYS A 200 20.19 -10.96 32.96
N GLY A 201 20.05 -11.52 31.75
CA GLY A 201 19.82 -12.96 31.53
C GLY A 201 18.39 -13.38 31.21
N ALA A 202 17.90 -13.09 30.00
CA ALA A 202 16.86 -13.89 29.30
C ALA A 202 16.72 -13.43 27.84
N PRO A 203 16.74 -14.33 26.84
CA PRO A 203 16.89 -13.99 25.43
C PRO A 203 15.53 -13.82 24.73
N HIS A 204 14.79 -12.74 25.01
CA HIS A 204 13.83 -12.09 24.10
C HIS A 204 13.04 -11.02 24.88
N ARG A 205 13.52 -9.77 24.86
CA ARG A 205 12.76 -8.65 25.43
C ARG A 205 11.86 -8.02 24.38
N ARG A 206 10.55 -8.25 24.51
CA ARG A 206 9.50 -7.32 24.07
C ARG A 206 9.11 -6.47 25.29
N TRP A 207 8.97 -5.16 25.08
CA TRP A 207 8.67 -4.19 26.13
C TRP A 207 7.28 -4.42 26.72
N VAL A 208 7.20 -4.83 27.99
CA VAL A 208 5.97 -4.72 28.79
C VAL A 208 6.07 -3.38 29.53
N GLY A 209 5.49 -2.34 28.94
CA GLY A 209 5.25 -1.09 29.64
C GLY A 209 4.02 -1.27 30.53
N VAL A 210 4.21 -1.55 31.82
CA VAL A 210 3.16 -1.41 32.82
C VAL A 210 3.08 0.08 33.16
N GLY A 211 2.12 0.80 32.58
CA GLY A 211 1.75 2.13 33.04
C GLY A 211 0.76 2.02 34.21
N PRO A 212 0.85 2.87 35.24
CA PRO A 212 -0.12 2.88 36.33
C PRO A 212 -1.51 3.33 35.85
N ALA A 213 -2.51 2.92 36.64
CA ALA A 213 -3.95 3.12 36.46
C ALA A 213 -4.38 4.57 36.20
#